data_AF-A0A9Q1IN88-F1
#
_entry.id   AF-A0A9Q1IN88-F1
#
_cell.length_a   1.000
_cell.length_b   1.000
_cell.length_c   1.000
_cell.angle_alpha   90.00
_cell.angle_beta   90.00
_cell.angle_gamma   90.00
#
_symmetry.space_group_name_H-M   'P 1'
#
loop_
_entity.id
_entity.type
_entity.pdbx_description
1 polymer ?
#
loop_
_entity_poly.entity_id
_entity_poly.type
_entity_poly.pdbx_seq_one_letter_code
_entity_poly.pdbx_strand_id
1 'polypeptide(L)'
;MKYKGSVNSSSQIKASFSHDYSFIVSGSEDRFVYIWSTYHDLSKFTSVRRDRNDFWEGIKAHNAVVTSAIFAPNPSAIIPSEAGLETLDADCKSSDSADSDTIPSGALKTDHTEVLISADFTGAIKVFINVKKY
;
A
#
# COMPACT_ATOMS: atom_id res chain seq x y z
N MET A 1 -1.55 12.32 -13.92
CA MET A 1 -2.45 11.16 -13.72
C MET A 1 -3.51 11.55 -12.68
N LYS A 2 -4.77 11.17 -12.89
CA LYS A 2 -5.93 11.42 -12.03
C LYS A 2 -6.47 10.07 -11.57
N TYR A 3 -6.46 9.85 -10.26
CA TYR A 3 -6.94 8.61 -9.66
C TYR A 3 -8.45 8.72 -9.38
N LYS A 4 -9.18 7.65 -9.68
CA LYS A 4 -10.64 7.55 -9.53
C LYS A 4 -11.01 6.42 -8.57
N GLY A 5 -12.25 6.42 -8.09
CA GLY A 5 -12.78 5.39 -7.18
C GLY A 5 -13.22 5.96 -5.84
N SER A 6 -12.35 6.72 -5.17
CA SER A 6 -12.62 7.25 -3.83
C SER A 6 -13.64 8.39 -3.80
N VAL A 7 -14.40 8.48 -2.71
CA VAL A 7 -15.32 9.58 -2.38
C VAL A 7 -14.66 10.53 -1.39
N ASN A 8 -14.51 11.80 -1.79
CA ASN A 8 -13.90 12.85 -0.96
C ASN A 8 -14.47 14.21 -1.37
N SER A 9 -15.76 14.40 -1.12
CA SER A 9 -16.52 15.58 -1.52
C SER A 9 -16.32 16.77 -0.59
N SER A 10 -16.04 16.54 0.69
CA SER A 10 -15.97 17.62 1.70
C SER A 10 -14.86 17.48 2.73
N SER A 11 -14.42 16.25 3.01
CA SER A 11 -13.52 15.92 4.13
C SER A 11 -12.05 16.29 3.88
N GLN A 12 -11.67 16.59 2.64
CA GLN A 12 -10.28 16.89 2.23
C GLN A 12 -9.29 15.80 2.65
N ILE A 13 -9.70 14.53 2.58
CA ILE A 13 -8.88 13.38 2.94
C ILE A 13 -7.64 13.35 2.05
N LYS A 14 -6.46 13.28 2.67
CA LYS A 14 -5.18 13.25 1.94
C LYS A 14 -4.80 11.80 1.62
N ALA A 15 -4.25 11.61 0.43
CA ALA A 15 -3.61 10.37 0.04
C ALA A 15 -2.11 10.41 0.39
N SER A 16 -1.50 9.23 0.53
CA SER A 16 -0.06 9.06 0.75
C SER A 16 0.51 7.98 -0.16
N PHE A 17 1.80 8.04 -0.46
CA PHE A 17 2.51 6.99 -1.19
C PHE A 17 2.97 5.86 -0.27
N SER A 18 3.18 4.68 -0.85
CA SER A 18 4.08 3.66 -0.28
C SER A 18 5.52 4.15 -0.26
N HIS A 19 6.40 3.48 0.49
CA HIS A 19 7.81 3.89 0.65
C HIS A 19 8.60 3.85 -0.65
N ASP A 20 8.24 2.93 -1.54
CA ASP A 20 8.84 2.74 -2.86
C ASP A 20 8.10 3.48 -3.97
N TYR A 21 7.04 4.24 -3.62
CA TYR A 21 6.17 4.96 -4.55
C TYR A 21 5.41 4.08 -5.55
N SER A 22 5.38 2.76 -5.38
CA SER A 22 4.64 1.83 -6.23
C SER A 22 3.12 1.93 -6.04
N PHE A 23 2.68 2.38 -4.86
CA PHE A 23 1.28 2.50 -4.51
C PHE A 23 0.92 3.88 -3.93
N ILE A 24 -0.34 4.24 -4.09
CA ILE A 24 -1.00 5.34 -3.39
C ILE A 24 -2.11 4.75 -2.53
N VAL A 25 -2.28 5.27 -1.33
CA VAL A 25 -3.38 4.91 -0.44
C VAL A 25 -4.15 6.16 0.01
N SER A 26 -5.47 6.03 0.15
CA SER A 26 -6.34 7.08 0.70
C SER A 26 -7.52 6.47 1.46
N GLY A 27 -7.93 7.15 2.53
CA GLY A 27 -9.27 6.97 3.09
C GLY A 27 -10.35 7.57 2.19
N SER A 28 -11.61 7.26 2.46
CA SER A 28 -12.77 7.72 1.69
C SER A 28 -14.00 7.92 2.58
N GLU A 29 -14.87 8.85 2.18
CA GLU A 29 -16.15 9.18 2.84
C GLU A 29 -17.16 8.04 2.75
N ASP A 30 -17.02 7.12 1.79
CA ASP A 30 -17.84 5.92 1.66
C ASP A 30 -17.42 4.76 2.60
N ARG A 31 -16.45 5.03 3.49
CA ARG A 31 -15.90 4.15 4.54
C ARG A 31 -14.87 3.12 4.06
N PHE A 32 -14.38 3.24 2.84
CA PHE A 32 -13.33 2.38 2.31
C PHE A 32 -11.94 3.01 2.46
N VAL A 33 -10.92 2.15 2.45
CA VAL A 33 -9.55 2.51 2.12
C VAL A 33 -9.31 2.11 0.67
N TYR A 34 -8.83 3.04 -0.15
CA TYR A 34 -8.51 2.81 -1.55
C TYR A 34 -7.01 2.72 -1.75
N ILE A 35 -6.58 1.76 -2.55
CA ILE A 35 -5.20 1.57 -2.97
C ILE A 35 -5.14 1.63 -4.50
N TRP A 36 -4.21 2.40 -5.03
CA TRP A 36 -3.91 2.49 -6.46
C TRP A 36 -2.47 2.09 -6.70
N SER A 37 -2.22 1.32 -7.76
CA SER A 37 -0.88 1.27 -8.34
C SER A 37 -0.53 2.65 -8.93
N THR A 38 0.73 3.06 -8.84
CA THR A 38 1.24 4.24 -9.56
C THR A 38 1.71 3.89 -10.97
N TYR A 39 2.03 2.61 -11.19
CA TYR A 39 2.36 2.08 -12.50
C TYR A 39 1.13 1.51 -13.19
N HIS A 40 0.94 1.91 -14.43
CA HIS A 40 -0.04 1.30 -15.32
C HIS A 40 0.56 1.07 -16.68
N ASP A 41 0.21 -0.08 -17.24
CA ASP A 41 0.46 -0.35 -18.65
C ASP A 41 -0.39 0.61 -19.49
N LEU A 42 0.25 1.66 -19.99
CA LEU A 42 -0.35 2.70 -20.83
C LEU A 42 -0.97 2.12 -22.12
N SER A 43 -0.56 0.90 -22.53
CA SER A 43 -1.13 0.21 -23.68
C SER A 43 -2.56 -0.29 -23.45
N LYS A 44 -2.97 -0.47 -22.18
CA LYS A 44 -4.31 -0.93 -21.80
C LYS A 44 -5.35 0.19 -21.76
N PHE A 45 -4.95 1.45 -21.83
CA PHE A 45 -5.88 2.57 -21.91
C PHE A 45 -6.36 2.79 -23.34
N THR A 46 -7.68 2.83 -23.54
CA THR A 46 -8.25 3.33 -24.79
C THR A 46 -7.76 4.76 -24.98
N SER A 47 -7.28 5.07 -26.20
CA SER A 47 -6.37 6.18 -26.53
C SER A 47 -6.86 7.59 -26.14
N VAL A 48 -8.09 7.74 -25.67
CA VAL A 48 -8.76 9.03 -25.53
C VAL A 48 -8.56 9.69 -24.15
N ARG A 49 -8.25 8.93 -23.08
CA ARG A 49 -7.98 9.52 -21.73
C ARG A 49 -6.95 8.72 -20.93
N ARG A 50 -5.69 8.81 -21.34
CA ARG A 50 -4.53 8.20 -20.64
C ARG A 50 -4.18 8.85 -19.30
N ASP A 51 -4.87 9.93 -18.93
CA ASP A 51 -4.64 10.65 -17.68
C ASP A 51 -5.49 10.12 -16.52
N ARG A 52 -6.36 9.13 -16.72
CA ARG A 52 -7.25 8.58 -15.70
C ARG A 52 -6.81 7.20 -15.27
N ASN A 53 -6.50 7.03 -13.99
CA ASN A 53 -6.34 5.71 -13.39
C ASN A 53 -7.65 5.28 -12.71
N ASP A 54 -8.32 4.30 -13.34
CA ASP A 54 -9.54 3.68 -12.84
C ASP A 54 -9.27 2.29 -12.22
N PHE A 55 -8.01 1.85 -12.15
CA PHE A 55 -7.57 0.62 -11.49
C PHE A 55 -7.23 0.89 -10.03
N TRP A 56 -8.10 0.41 -9.15
CA TRP A 56 -7.98 0.56 -7.71
C TRP A 56 -8.53 -0.66 -6.99
N GLU A 57 -8.04 -0.88 -5.78
CA GLU A 57 -8.55 -1.86 -4.84
C GLU A 57 -9.17 -1.13 -3.65
N GLY A 58 -10.34 -1.58 -3.21
CA GLY A 58 -11.08 -0.97 -2.10
C GLY A 58 -11.25 -1.94 -0.95
N ILE A 59 -10.76 -1.56 0.23
CA ILE A 59 -10.88 -2.34 1.47
C ILE A 59 -11.97 -1.70 2.34
N LYS A 60 -13.04 -2.46 2.62
CA LYS A 60 -14.10 -2.03 3.55
C LYS A 60 -13.65 -2.20 5.00
N ALA A 61 -12.72 -1.35 5.42
CA ALA A 61 -12.10 -1.42 6.73
C ALA A 61 -12.98 -0.86 7.86
N HIS A 62 -13.79 0.16 7.61
CA HIS A 62 -14.45 0.94 8.67
C HIS A 62 -15.97 1.05 8.49
N ASN A 63 -16.64 1.45 9.58
CA ASN A 63 -18.09 1.74 9.60
C ASN A 63 -18.39 3.25 9.52
N ALA A 64 -17.35 4.09 9.51
CA ALA A 64 -17.42 5.54 9.39
C ALA A 64 -16.40 6.07 8.36
N VAL A 65 -16.46 7.36 8.05
CA VAL A 65 -15.56 8.03 7.10
C VAL A 65 -14.12 7.74 7.47
N VAL A 66 -13.33 7.21 6.54
CA VAL A 66 -11.90 6.96 6.77
C VAL A 66 -11.16 8.26 6.52
N THR A 67 -10.68 8.90 7.58
CA THR A 67 -10.07 10.23 7.52
C THR A 67 -8.58 10.17 7.23
N SER A 68 -7.94 9.02 7.47
CA SER A 68 -6.50 8.83 7.23
C SER A 68 -6.19 7.37 6.92
N ALA A 69 -5.25 7.16 6.00
CA ALA A 69 -4.67 5.86 5.72
C ALA A 69 -3.20 6.06 5.28
N ILE A 70 -2.28 5.25 5.82
CA ILE A 70 -0.84 5.36 5.56
C ILE A 70 -0.16 3.99 5.53
N PHE A 71 0.87 3.84 4.70
CA PHE A 71 1.80 2.73 4.83
C PHE A 71 2.78 3.00 5.98
N ALA A 72 3.04 1.99 6.80
CA ALA A 72 3.92 2.11 7.96
C ALA A 72 5.38 2.30 7.53
N PRO A 73 6.08 3.38 7.93
CA PRO A 73 7.49 3.65 7.57
C PRO A 73 8.46 2.56 7.99
N ASN A 74 8.12 1.81 9.03
CA ASN A 74 8.89 0.68 9.51
C ASN A 74 7.95 -0.48 9.87
N PRO A 75 7.58 -1.35 8.92
CA PRO A 75 6.65 -2.45 9.14
C PRO A 75 7.13 -3.43 10.23
N SER A 76 8.43 -3.69 10.32
CA SER A 76 9.01 -4.64 11.29
C SER A 76 8.91 -4.17 12.74
N ALA A 77 8.67 -2.89 12.99
CA ALA A 77 8.40 -2.38 14.33
C ALA A 77 6.96 -2.69 14.80
N ILE A 78 6.04 -2.96 13.87
CA ILE A 78 4.62 -3.23 14.16
C ILE A 78 4.34 -4.72 14.15
N ILE A 79 5.02 -5.46 13.28
CA ILE A 79 4.95 -6.92 13.24
C ILE A 79 5.70 -7.42 14.47
N PRO A 80 5.06 -8.18 15.37
CA PRO A 80 5.78 -8.84 16.44
C PRO A 80 6.87 -9.72 15.82
N SER A 81 8.13 -9.51 16.20
CA SER A 81 9.15 -10.54 16.01
C SER A 81 8.57 -11.82 16.59
N GLU A 82 8.55 -12.90 15.81
CA GLU A 82 8.22 -14.23 16.31
C GLU A 82 9.29 -14.66 17.33
N ALA A 83 9.30 -14.06 18.51
CA ALA A 83 9.95 -14.58 19.70
C ALA A 83 9.09 -15.78 20.17
N GLY A 84 9.21 -16.89 19.43
CA GLY A 84 8.42 -18.09 19.65
C GLY A 84 8.62 -19.23 18.67
N LEU A 85 9.40 -19.10 17.58
CA LEU A 85 9.81 -20.25 16.78
C LEU A 85 11.33 -20.24 16.52
N GLU A 86 12.01 -20.93 17.42
CA GLU A 86 13.26 -21.70 17.25
C GLU A 86 14.43 -21.06 16.49
N THR A 87 15.45 -20.75 17.28
CA THR A 87 16.85 -20.51 16.92
C THR A 87 17.35 -21.36 15.75
N LEU A 88 17.82 -20.70 14.69
CA LEU A 88 18.96 -21.20 13.92
C LEU A 88 19.93 -20.04 13.68
N ASP A 89 21.02 -20.10 14.45
CA ASP A 89 22.26 -19.37 14.22
C ASP A 89 22.76 -19.63 12.80
N ALA A 90 23.03 -18.58 12.02
CA ALA A 90 24.07 -18.62 10.99
C ALA A 90 24.48 -17.21 10.57
N ASP A 91 25.76 -16.96 10.80
CA ASP A 91 26.54 -15.77 10.55
C ASP A 91 26.78 -15.53 9.04
N CYS A 92 27.02 -14.27 8.68
CA CYS A 92 27.76 -13.78 7.50
C CYS A 92 27.36 -14.24 6.05
N LYS A 93 26.93 -13.29 5.21
CA LYS A 93 27.67 -12.74 4.03
C LYS A 93 26.75 -12.22 2.92
N SER A 94 27.10 -11.03 2.44
CA SER A 94 26.77 -10.49 1.12
C SER A 94 26.94 -11.53 0.02
N SER A 95 25.87 -11.84 -0.70
CA SER A 95 25.93 -12.47 -2.02
C SER A 95 24.86 -11.88 -2.92
N ASP A 96 25.32 -11.13 -3.93
CA ASP A 96 24.54 -10.72 -5.09
C ASP A 96 23.95 -11.96 -5.77
N SER A 97 22.62 -12.01 -5.88
CA SER A 97 21.93 -12.89 -6.81
C SER A 97 20.86 -12.10 -7.57
N ALA A 98 21.18 -11.85 -8.83
CA ALA A 98 20.39 -11.14 -9.81
C ALA A 98 19.12 -11.92 -10.17
N ASP A 99 17.97 -11.41 -9.76
CA ASP A 99 16.74 -11.39 -10.56
C ASP A 99 15.79 -10.32 -10.00
N SER A 100 16.20 -9.05 -10.10
CA SER A 100 15.31 -7.93 -9.80
C SER A 100 14.43 -7.72 -11.02
N ASP A 101 13.19 -8.24 -10.96
CA ASP A 101 12.07 -7.79 -11.79
C ASP A 101 11.93 -6.28 -11.59
N THR A 102 12.70 -5.54 -12.37
CA THR A 102 12.84 -4.11 -12.24
C THR A 102 11.57 -3.54 -12.86
N ILE A 103 10.61 -3.13 -12.01
CA ILE A 103 9.49 -2.31 -12.48
C ILE A 103 10.15 -1.10 -13.15
N PRO A 104 9.77 -0.74 -14.39
CA PRO A 104 10.43 0.31 -15.18
C PRO A 104 10.35 1.73 -14.53
N SER A 105 9.75 1.82 -13.34
CA SER A 105 9.74 3.00 -12.46
C SER A 105 11.03 3.19 -11.64
N GLY A 106 12.00 2.27 -11.71
CA GLY A 106 13.20 2.33 -10.86
C GLY A 106 12.95 2.00 -9.38
N ALA A 107 11.71 1.62 -9.03
CA ALA A 107 11.36 1.08 -7.74
C ALA A 107 11.74 -0.40 -7.70
N LEU A 108 12.67 -0.76 -6.82
CA LEU A 108 12.95 -2.15 -6.50
C LEU A 108 11.68 -2.74 -5.90
N LYS A 109 11.17 -3.82 -6.50
CA LYS A 109 10.08 -4.61 -5.93
C LYS A 109 10.57 -5.15 -4.61
N THR A 110 10.24 -4.45 -3.52
CA THR A 110 10.76 -4.85 -2.23
C THR A 110 10.04 -6.10 -1.76
N ASP A 111 10.80 -7.10 -1.31
CA ASP A 111 10.24 -8.31 -0.71
C ASP A 111 9.72 -8.05 0.72
N HIS A 112 9.48 -6.78 1.05
CA HIS A 112 9.18 -6.34 2.39
C HIS A 112 7.71 -6.56 2.72
N THR A 113 7.47 -6.99 3.96
CA THR A 113 6.12 -7.03 4.52
C THR A 113 5.58 -5.62 4.58
N GLU A 114 4.45 -5.37 3.92
CA GLU A 114 3.77 -4.08 4.00
C GLU A 114 2.77 -4.07 5.15
N VAL A 115 2.78 -2.98 5.92
CA VAL A 115 1.79 -2.71 6.95
C VAL A 115 1.05 -1.44 6.58
N LEU A 116 -0.27 -1.50 6.58
CA LEU A 116 -1.18 -0.40 6.32
C LEU A 116 -1.93 -0.05 7.60
N ILE A 117 -1.99 1.24 7.92
CA ILE A 117 -2.73 1.76 9.07
C ILE A 117 -3.84 2.67 8.54
N SER A 118 -5.04 2.54 9.06
CA SER A 118 -6.15 3.46 8.76
C SER A 118 -6.91 3.88 10.01
N ALA A 119 -7.46 5.08 9.98
CA ALA A 119 -8.25 5.65 11.05
C ALA A 119 -9.56 6.24 10.50
N ASP A 120 -10.64 6.10 11.26
CA ASP A 120 -11.94 6.70 10.91
C ASP A 120 -12.36 7.85 11.83
N PHE A 121 -13.42 8.54 11.40
CA PHE A 121 -14.01 9.69 12.09
C PHE A 121 -14.52 9.38 13.51
N THR A 122 -14.75 8.11 13.85
CA THR A 122 -15.15 7.70 15.20
C THR A 122 -13.97 7.46 16.13
N GLY A 123 -12.73 7.56 15.62
CA GLY A 123 -11.51 7.30 16.35
C GLY A 123 -11.08 5.83 16.33
N ALA A 124 -11.72 4.98 15.52
CA ALA A 124 -11.27 3.59 15.38
C ALA A 124 -10.02 3.54 14.49
N ILE A 125 -8.98 2.87 14.98
CA ILE A 125 -7.72 2.65 14.25
C ILE A 125 -7.60 1.16 13.94
N LYS A 126 -7.25 0.84 12.70
CA LYS A 126 -7.03 -0.53 12.23
C LYS A 126 -5.66 -0.66 11.60
N VAL A 127 -5.06 -1.83 11.81
CA VAL A 127 -3.75 -2.20 11.27
C VAL A 127 -3.95 -3.43 10.39
N PHE A 128 -3.45 -3.37 9.16
CA PHE A 128 -3.50 -4.42 8.16
C PHE A 128 -2.07 -4.85 7.85
N ILE A 129 -1.83 -6.14 7.81
CA ILE A 129 -0.51 -6.72 7.51
C ILE A 129 -0.66 -7.56 6.25
N ASN A 130 0.11 -7.24 5.21
CA ASN A 130 0.17 -8.05 4.00
C ASN A 130 1.18 -9.18 4.20
N VAL A 131 0.68 -10.35 4.62
CA VAL A 131 1.50 -11.55 4.77
C VAL A 131 1.56 -12.27 3.43
N LYS A 132 2.72 -12.31 2.79
CA LYS A 132 2.95 -13.18 1.63
C LYS A 132 2.81 -14.62 2.10
N LYS A 133 1.80 -15.35 1.60
CA LYS A 133 1.75 -16.80 1.75
C LYS A 133 2.69 -17.39 0.70
N TYR A 134 3.77 -18.00 1.17
CA TYR A 134 4.61 -18.88 0.37
C TYR A 134 3.84 -20.14 -0.05
#